data_AF-A0A445BRJ5-F1
#
_entry.id   AF-A0A445BRJ5-F1
#
_cell.length_a   1.000
_cell.length_b   1.000
_cell.length_c   1.000
_cell.angle_alpha   90.00
_cell.angle_beta   90.00
_cell.angle_gamma   90.00
#
_symmetry.space_group_name_H-M   'P 1'
#
loop_
_entity.id
_entity.type
_entity.pdbx_description
1 polymer ?
#
loop_
_entity_poly.entity_id
_entity_poly.type
_entity_poly.pdbx_seq_one_letter_code
_entity_poly.pdbx_strand_id
1 'polypeptide(L)'
;MIGMSLLDVAAITGLPINPPDCTPNMQPECQYNIVLTNSYSDFVAHKMGAEGTDVTDDEHVAFLFYWLKVIIFCSRSVQMLKLFLPLTALLHEGKALNLAKLLLGHVFEELG
;
A
#
# COMPACT_ATOMS: atom_id res chain seq x y z
N MET A 1 17.84 26.46 5.98
CA MET A 1 17.87 25.01 6.24
C MET A 1 18.03 24.34 4.89
N ILE A 2 19.13 23.61 4.65
CA ILE A 2 19.26 22.83 3.41
C ILE A 2 18.36 21.61 3.60
N GLY A 3 17.23 21.57 2.89
CA GLY A 3 16.30 20.43 2.92
C GLY A 3 16.86 19.26 2.10
N MET A 4 16.54 18.04 2.52
CA MET A 4 16.89 16.84 1.79
C MET A 4 16.15 16.83 0.45
N SER A 5 16.86 16.60 -0.66
CA SER A 5 16.23 16.49 -1.99
C SER A 5 15.74 15.06 -2.23
N LEU A 6 14.84 14.88 -3.22
CA LEU A 6 14.39 13.55 -3.65
C LEU A 6 15.58 12.66 -4.09
N LEU A 7 16.63 13.25 -4.66
CA LEU A 7 17.85 12.54 -5.06
C LEU A 7 18.60 12.00 -3.83
N ASP A 8 18.64 12.75 -2.74
CA ASP A 8 19.28 12.32 -1.49
C ASP A 8 18.52 11.13 -0.88
N VAL A 9 17.18 11.20 -0.86
CA VAL A 9 16.33 10.09 -0.38
C VAL A 9 16.52 8.84 -1.24
N ALA A 10 16.57 8.99 -2.56
CA ALA A 10 16.82 7.87 -3.47
C ALA A 10 18.20 7.25 -3.25
N ALA A 11 19.23 8.07 -3.02
CA ALA A 11 20.58 7.59 -2.74
C ALA A 11 20.66 6.80 -1.43
N ILE A 12 19.94 7.23 -0.39
CA ILE A 12 19.89 6.55 0.92
C ILE A 12 19.11 5.24 0.86
N THR A 13 17.93 5.28 0.21
CA THR A 13 17.03 4.11 0.13
C THR A 13 17.42 3.10 -0.95
N GLY A 14 18.25 3.52 -1.92
CA GLY A 14 18.59 2.71 -3.10
C GLY A 14 17.42 2.52 -4.07
N LEU A 15 16.30 3.23 -3.87
CA LEU A 15 15.12 3.09 -4.73
C LEU A 15 15.34 3.81 -6.08
N PRO A 16 14.94 3.19 -7.20
CA PRO A 16 15.06 3.81 -8.51
C PRO A 16 14.13 5.04 -8.65
N ILE A 17 14.64 6.11 -9.26
CA ILE A 17 13.88 7.34 -9.53
C ILE A 17 13.06 7.22 -10.83
N ASN A 18 13.60 6.53 -11.84
CA ASN A 18 12.93 6.20 -13.10
C ASN A 18 12.76 4.69 -13.30
N PRO A 19 11.96 4.03 -12.44
CA PRO A 19 11.54 2.65 -12.70
C PRO A 19 10.59 2.60 -13.91
N PRO A 20 10.49 1.45 -14.62
CA PRO A 20 9.67 1.30 -15.81
C PRO A 20 8.22 1.74 -15.58
N ASP A 21 7.63 2.37 -16.59
CA ASP A 21 6.32 3.02 -16.50
C ASP A 21 5.24 2.04 -16.03
N CYS A 22 4.64 2.34 -14.89
CA CYS A 22 3.35 1.79 -14.52
C CYS A 22 2.27 2.76 -15.01
N THR A 23 1.25 2.24 -15.68
CA THR A 23 0.17 3.05 -16.23
C THR A 23 -0.55 3.79 -15.11
N PRO A 24 -0.51 5.14 -15.08
CA PRO A 24 -0.92 5.93 -13.90
C PRO A 24 -2.42 6.01 -13.69
N ASN A 25 -3.23 5.38 -14.56
CA ASN A 25 -4.68 5.58 -14.60
C ASN A 25 -5.46 4.26 -14.56
N MET A 26 -4.90 3.24 -13.90
CA MET A 26 -5.60 1.98 -13.67
C MET A 26 -6.61 2.16 -12.53
N GLN A 27 -7.85 1.74 -12.78
CA GLN A 27 -8.85 1.56 -11.74
C GLN A 27 -9.05 0.05 -11.50
N PRO A 28 -9.32 -0.36 -10.26
CA PRO A 28 -9.67 -1.74 -10.00
C PRO A 28 -10.97 -2.10 -10.72
N GLU A 29 -11.00 -3.29 -11.29
CA GLU A 29 -12.17 -3.87 -11.96
C GLU A 29 -13.24 -4.30 -10.96
N CYS A 30 -12.86 -4.63 -9.73
CA CYS A 30 -13.76 -5.10 -8.68
C CYS A 30 -13.76 -4.20 -7.44
N GLN A 31 -14.91 -4.14 -6.77
CA GLN A 31 -15.03 -3.54 -5.44
C GLN A 31 -14.91 -4.63 -4.38
N TYR A 32 -13.92 -4.48 -3.50
CA TYR A 32 -13.68 -5.38 -2.39
C TYR A 32 -14.25 -4.78 -1.11
N ASN A 33 -14.93 -5.61 -0.31
CA ASN A 33 -15.64 -5.12 0.87
C ASN A 33 -14.70 -5.02 2.07
N ILE A 34 -13.76 -4.07 2.05
CA ILE A 34 -12.82 -3.88 3.15
C ILE A 34 -13.47 -3.02 4.25
N VAL A 35 -13.94 -3.66 5.32
CA VAL A 35 -14.40 -2.95 6.52
C VAL A 35 -13.19 -2.45 7.29
N LEU A 36 -13.00 -1.14 7.30
CA LEU A 36 -11.95 -0.47 8.07
C LEU A 36 -12.42 -0.29 9.52
N THR A 37 -11.81 -1.04 10.43
CA THR A 37 -12.04 -0.94 11.87
C THR A 37 -11.01 0.01 12.51
N ASN A 38 -11.35 0.53 13.70
CA ASN A 38 -10.53 1.52 14.39
C ASN A 38 -9.19 0.95 14.92
N SER A 39 -9.10 -0.38 15.09
CA SER A 39 -7.87 -1.05 15.51
C SER A 39 -7.47 -2.14 14.52
N TYR A 40 -6.16 -2.35 14.38
CA TYR A 40 -5.61 -3.38 13.50
C TYR A 40 -5.98 -4.80 13.96
N SER A 41 -6.00 -5.04 15.26
CA SER A 41 -6.47 -6.29 15.87
C SER A 41 -7.92 -6.60 15.49
N ASP A 42 -8.80 -5.59 15.49
CA ASP A 42 -10.19 -5.77 15.07
C ASP A 42 -10.28 -6.02 13.56
N PHE A 43 -9.40 -5.38 12.76
CA PHE A 43 -9.37 -5.57 11.31
C PHE A 43 -9.03 -7.01 10.94
N VAL A 44 -7.99 -7.57 11.55
CA VAL A 44 -7.59 -8.97 11.36
C VAL A 44 -8.71 -9.89 11.83
N ALA A 45 -9.28 -9.67 13.01
CA ALA A 45 -10.35 -10.51 13.54
C ALA A 45 -11.61 -10.51 12.65
N HIS A 46 -11.96 -9.37 12.04
CA HIS A 46 -13.11 -9.26 11.15
C HIS A 46 -12.91 -9.89 9.77
N LYS A 47 -11.65 -10.00 9.32
CA LYS A 47 -11.32 -10.53 8.00
C LYS A 47 -10.75 -11.93 8.02
N MET A 48 -10.37 -12.46 9.18
CA MET A 48 -9.87 -13.82 9.33
C MET A 48 -11.02 -14.83 9.15
N GLY A 49 -10.91 -15.68 8.14
CA GLY A 49 -11.80 -16.80 7.89
C GLY A 49 -11.54 -17.98 8.82
N ALA A 50 -12.24 -19.09 8.56
CA ALA A 50 -12.13 -20.28 9.37
C ALA A 50 -10.83 -21.03 9.08
N GLU A 51 -10.24 -21.62 10.12
CA GLU A 51 -9.04 -22.44 9.94
C GLU A 51 -9.33 -23.62 9.02
N GLY A 52 -8.46 -23.83 8.02
CA GLY A 52 -8.59 -24.92 7.04
C GLY A 52 -9.50 -24.61 5.85
N THR A 53 -10.02 -23.39 5.70
CA THR A 53 -10.69 -22.96 4.47
C THR A 53 -9.73 -22.28 3.50
N ASP A 54 -10.08 -22.30 2.22
CA ASP A 54 -9.33 -21.56 1.20
C ASP A 54 -9.40 -20.04 1.46
N VAL A 55 -8.32 -19.34 1.12
CA VAL A 55 -8.24 -17.88 1.26
C VAL A 55 -9.14 -17.22 0.22
N THR A 56 -10.09 -16.44 0.70
CA THR A 56 -11.00 -15.63 -0.12
C THR A 56 -10.31 -14.39 -0.68
N ASP A 57 -10.87 -13.81 -1.75
CA ASP A 57 -10.35 -12.57 -2.34
C ASP A 57 -10.35 -11.42 -1.31
N ASP A 58 -11.39 -11.33 -0.50
CA ASP A 58 -11.53 -10.34 0.57
C ASP A 58 -10.44 -10.48 1.65
N GLU A 59 -10.06 -11.71 2.00
CA GLU A 59 -8.95 -12.00 2.91
C GLU A 59 -7.60 -11.60 2.31
N HIS A 60 -7.37 -11.97 1.05
CA HIS A 60 -6.12 -11.64 0.37
C HIS A 60 -5.95 -10.12 0.22
N VAL A 61 -7.01 -9.42 -0.16
CA VAL A 61 -7.03 -7.95 -0.23
C VAL A 61 -6.80 -7.35 1.16
N ALA A 62 -7.45 -7.86 2.21
CA ALA A 62 -7.22 -7.37 3.57
C ALA A 62 -5.75 -7.54 4.01
N PHE A 63 -5.14 -8.68 3.69
CA PHE A 63 -3.72 -8.94 3.94
C PHE A 63 -2.81 -7.94 3.20
N LEU A 64 -3.00 -7.74 1.90
CA LEU A 64 -2.20 -6.81 1.10
C LEU A 64 -2.31 -5.38 1.62
N PHE A 65 -3.52 -4.98 2.03
CA PHE A 65 -3.76 -3.67 2.62
C PHE A 65 -2.94 -3.47 3.91
N TYR A 66 -2.94 -4.49 4.78
CA TYR A 66 -2.13 -4.46 5.99
C TYR A 66 -0.63 -4.39 5.67
N TRP A 67 -0.16 -5.26 4.78
CA TRP A 67 1.23 -5.36 4.41
C TRP A 67 1.76 -4.02 3.89
N LEU A 68 1.02 -3.37 3.00
CA LEU A 68 1.36 -2.02 2.53
C LEU A 68 1.42 -1.01 3.69
N LYS A 69 0.33 -0.91 4.47
CA LYS A 69 0.21 0.12 5.50
C LYS A 69 1.28 0.00 6.59
N VAL A 70 1.49 -1.21 7.11
CA VAL A 70 2.26 -1.43 8.34
C VAL A 70 3.71 -1.82 8.06
N ILE A 71 3.97 -2.59 7.00
CA ILE A 71 5.31 -3.10 6.71
C ILE A 71 6.04 -2.23 5.70
N ILE A 72 5.37 -1.81 4.63
CA ILE A 72 6.03 -1.07 3.54
C ILE A 72 6.08 0.43 3.83
N PHE A 73 4.92 1.04 4.11
CA PHE A 73 4.81 2.48 4.31
C PHE A 73 4.91 2.89 5.78
N CYS A 74 4.83 1.95 6.72
CA CYS A 74 4.94 2.20 8.17
C CYS A 74 4.04 3.36 8.67
N SER A 75 2.92 3.62 8.00
CA SER A 75 2.15 4.84 8.19
C SER A 75 1.08 4.69 9.27
N ARG A 76 0.99 5.69 10.15
CA ARG A 76 -0.08 5.79 11.17
C ARG A 76 -1.29 6.59 10.65
N SER A 77 -1.23 7.14 9.44
CA SER A 77 -2.24 8.06 8.91
C SER A 77 -3.53 7.35 8.49
N VAL A 78 -4.67 7.89 8.95
CA VAL A 78 -6.02 7.50 8.52
C VAL A 78 -6.33 8.08 7.12
N GLN A 79 -5.66 9.16 6.70
CA GLN A 79 -5.90 9.77 5.38
C GLN A 79 -5.32 8.93 4.24
N MET A 80 -4.27 8.17 4.52
CA MET A 80 -3.64 7.23 3.57
C MET A 80 -4.54 6.03 3.21
N LEU A 81 -5.65 5.83 3.92
CA LEU A 81 -6.67 4.81 3.59
C LEU A 81 -7.24 4.98 2.19
N LYS A 82 -7.41 6.23 1.72
CA LYS A 82 -7.95 6.52 0.39
C LYS A 82 -7.00 6.15 -0.74
N LEU A 83 -5.69 6.15 -0.48
CA LEU A 83 -4.66 5.76 -1.44
C LEU A 83 -4.45 4.24 -1.43
N PHE A 84 -4.45 3.63 -0.24
CA PHE A 84 -4.13 2.22 -0.09
C PHE A 84 -5.26 1.29 -0.52
N LEU A 85 -6.53 1.67 -0.37
CA LEU A 85 -7.64 0.80 -0.81
C LEU A 85 -7.57 0.49 -2.31
N PRO A 86 -7.50 1.52 -3.20
CA PRO A 86 -7.39 1.27 -4.64
C PRO A 86 -6.07 0.57 -5.00
N LEU A 87 -4.96 0.94 -4.35
CA LEU A 87 -3.66 0.30 -4.58
C LEU A 87 -3.68 -1.19 -4.26
N THR A 88 -4.35 -1.57 -3.18
CA THR A 88 -4.48 -2.96 -2.74
C THR A 88 -5.33 -3.77 -3.73
N ALA A 89 -6.45 -3.21 -4.19
CA ALA A 89 -7.28 -3.85 -5.20
C ALA A 89 -6.52 -4.08 -6.51
N LEU A 90 -5.75 -3.08 -6.96
CA LEU A 90 -4.88 -3.19 -8.14
C LEU A 90 -3.79 -4.25 -7.97
N LEU A 91 -3.18 -4.37 -6.78
CA LEU A 91 -2.21 -5.44 -6.49
C LEU A 91 -2.86 -6.82 -6.54
N HIS A 92 -4.04 -6.96 -5.94
CA HIS A 92 -4.78 -8.22 -5.96
C HIS A 92 -5.14 -8.64 -7.39
N GLU A 93 -5.55 -7.70 -8.23
CA GLU A 93 -5.84 -7.92 -9.66
C GLU A 93 -4.58 -8.14 -10.52
N GLY A 94 -3.39 -8.17 -9.92
CA GLY A 94 -2.13 -8.42 -10.61
C GLY A 94 -1.69 -7.27 -11.53
N LYS A 95 -2.20 -6.06 -11.32
CA LYS A 95 -1.82 -4.89 -12.11
C LYS A 95 -0.37 -4.50 -11.81
N ALA A 96 0.37 -4.11 -12.84
CA ALA A 96 1.74 -3.64 -12.70
C ALA A 96 1.78 -2.29 -11.98
N LEU A 97 2.33 -2.27 -10.76
CA LEU A 97 2.41 -1.09 -9.91
C LEU A 97 3.86 -0.76 -9.55
N ASN A 98 4.15 0.54 -9.48
CA ASN A 98 5.49 1.03 -9.19
C ASN A 98 5.65 1.33 -7.69
N LEU A 99 5.67 0.26 -6.88
CA LEU A 99 5.73 0.41 -5.43
C LEU A 99 7.00 1.17 -4.97
N ALA A 100 8.11 0.99 -5.69
CA ALA A 100 9.35 1.72 -5.44
C ALA A 100 9.18 3.24 -5.56
N LYS A 101 8.53 3.70 -6.65
CA LYS A 101 8.27 5.13 -6.87
C LYS A 101 7.31 5.71 -5.83
N LEU A 102 6.27 4.95 -5.46
CA LEU A 102 5.32 5.35 -4.42
C LEU A 102 5.99 5.46 -3.05
N LEU A 103 6.82 4.48 -2.68
CA LEU A 103 7.55 4.49 -1.41
C LEU A 103 8.57 5.63 -1.37
N LEU A 104 9.29 5.87 -2.47
CA LEU A 104 10.25 6.97 -2.58
C LEU A 104 9.57 8.33 -2.36
N GLY A 105 8.40 8.55 -2.98
CA GLY A 105 7.60 9.75 -2.76
C GLY A 105 7.12 9.89 -1.30
N HIS A 106 6.65 8.79 -0.70
CA HIS A 106 6.22 8.80 0.70
C HIS A 106 7.36 9.15 1.66
N VAL A 107 8.52 8.53 1.52
CA VAL A 107 9.69 8.82 2.38
C VAL A 107 10.14 10.27 2.21
N PHE A 108 10.09 10.80 0.99
CA PHE A 108 10.41 12.21 0.74
C PHE A 108 9.42 13.16 1.43
N GLU A 109 8.12 12.87 1.40
CA GLU A 109 7.09 13.65 2.11
C GLU A 109 7.24 13.59 3.64
N GLU A 110 7.63 12.43 4.19
CA GLU A 110 7.82 12.29 5.64
C GLU A 110 9.13 12.92 6.16
N LEU A 111 10.14 13.09 5.28
CA LEU A 111 11.43 13.69 5.63
C LEU A 111 11.54 15.20 5.37
N GLY A 112 10.64 15.76 4.55
CA GLY A 112 10.61 17.17 4.16
C GLY A 112 9.83 18.07 5.12
#